data_AF-A0A3A0CZ93-F1
#
_entry.id   AF-A0A3A0CZ93-F1
#
_cell.length_a   1.000
_cell.length_b   1.000
_cell.length_c   1.000
_cell.angle_alpha   90.00
_cell.angle_beta   90.00
_cell.angle_gamma   90.00
#
_symmetry.space_group_name_H-M   'P 1'
#
loop_
_entity.id
_entity.type
_entity.pdbx_description
1 polymer ?
#
loop_
_entity_poly.entity_id
_entity_poly.type
_entity_poly.pdbx_seq_one_letter_code
_entity_poly.pdbx_strand_id
1 'polypeptide(L)'
;MPHGVASEAPDAVTPLDESAPAKPASKPIREPCSAAAPLVRGWWRSSGRQPVWEPHDVRQALRRVNSPIAVVVHGERIALAVDGVCTLGTTVPIDSTSSAGEQVLPLFALAPALHPSMLGDPSFRHDYGLEYAYLAGAMANGIASVELVEAMGRAGMMGFFGAAGLSVDRVARAIDHVQAVLPGRPFGFNLIHSPSEPDLEAAVVDLYLKRGVRVVDASAYLDLTLPLVRYRVSGIARDAEGRVICPNRVLGKVSRVEVARKFLSPPPEAMLNKLVASGDITAEQAQWAMRIPVAQDLIVEADSGGHTDNRPSLALLPTMMALRDELQAEFEYDRSLRLGAAGGIGTPAAAAAAFAMGAAFVLTGSVNQACVEAGTSDAVREMLAKASQADVTMAPAADMFEMGVKVQVLKFGTMFAMRARRLYDLYRQYESLDSLPAAHRTALERDFFRCSLEQAWDQTRAFFEKRDPSQIARAEADPKHRMALVFRSYLGQASKWANAGEPTRKADYQIWCGPAMGAFNEWARGSCLERWQNRTVVAVAMNLMLGAAVLTRVNWLRAQGVEIAPDLGRFEPMELADVQGILAE
;
A
#
# COMPACT_ATOMS: atom_id res chain seq x y z
N MET A 1 9.74 -56.46 -54.74
CA MET A 1 9.05 -56.77 -56.02
C MET A 1 7.55 -56.70 -55.74
N PRO A 2 6.72 -56.10 -56.62
CA PRO A 2 6.53 -54.63 -56.77
C PRO A 2 5.01 -54.27 -56.74
N HIS A 3 4.48 -53.03 -56.86
CA HIS A 3 4.92 -51.65 -57.19
C HIS A 3 4.29 -50.67 -56.15
N GLY A 4 4.43 -49.33 -56.15
CA GLY A 4 5.28 -48.39 -56.90
C GLY A 4 4.71 -46.95 -56.89
N VAL A 5 5.53 -45.99 -56.43
CA VAL A 5 5.58 -44.54 -56.75
C VAL A 5 4.28 -43.72 -56.85
N ALA A 6 4.12 -42.76 -55.93
CA ALA A 6 3.79 -41.37 -56.25
C ALA A 6 4.41 -40.44 -55.19
N SER A 7 5.05 -39.36 -55.61
CA SER A 7 5.71 -38.37 -54.75
C SER A 7 5.03 -37.02 -54.89
N GLU A 8 4.65 -36.38 -53.78
CA GLU A 8 4.32 -34.96 -53.75
C GLU A 8 5.19 -34.24 -52.72
N ALA A 9 5.77 -33.13 -53.17
CA ALA A 9 6.62 -32.24 -52.39
C ALA A 9 5.75 -31.21 -51.63
N PRO A 10 6.24 -30.58 -50.56
CA PRO A 10 5.42 -29.68 -49.75
C PRO A 10 5.03 -28.42 -50.51
N ASP A 11 3.79 -27.96 -50.27
CA ASP A 11 3.25 -26.73 -50.85
C ASP A 11 4.17 -25.52 -50.60
N ALA A 12 4.40 -24.76 -51.68
CA ALA A 12 5.17 -23.54 -51.63
C ALA A 12 4.43 -22.47 -50.81
N VAL A 13 5.05 -22.01 -49.72
CA VAL A 13 4.56 -20.87 -48.95
C VAL A 13 4.63 -19.62 -49.83
N THR A 14 3.47 -19.15 -50.30
CA THR A 14 3.33 -17.83 -50.89
C THR A 14 3.76 -16.77 -49.87
N PRO A 15 4.56 -15.75 -50.24
CA PRO A 15 4.86 -14.65 -49.34
C PRO A 15 3.56 -13.91 -49.01
N LEU A 16 3.19 -13.86 -47.72
CA LEU A 16 2.14 -12.96 -47.28
C LEU A 16 2.68 -11.53 -47.35
N ASP A 17 1.98 -10.71 -48.12
CA ASP A 17 2.25 -9.31 -48.38
C ASP A 17 2.35 -8.50 -47.06
N GLU A 18 3.55 -8.00 -46.74
CA GLU A 18 3.79 -7.10 -45.60
C GLU A 18 3.28 -5.67 -45.89
N SER A 19 1.97 -5.55 -46.11
CA SER A 19 1.28 -4.26 -46.21
C SER A 19 0.07 -4.20 -45.28
N ALA A 20 0.30 -4.47 -43.99
CA ALA A 20 -0.67 -4.11 -42.95
C ALA A 20 -0.93 -2.59 -43.01
N PRO A 21 -2.18 -2.14 -43.24
CA PRO A 21 -2.45 -0.71 -43.35
C PRO A 21 -2.15 -0.03 -42.03
N ALA A 22 -1.35 1.03 -42.07
CA ALA A 22 -1.06 1.85 -40.90
C ALA A 22 -2.39 2.30 -40.27
N LYS A 23 -2.58 1.98 -38.97
CA LYS A 23 -3.76 2.44 -38.23
C LYS A 23 -3.82 3.96 -38.35
N PRO A 24 -4.97 4.55 -38.73
CA PRO A 24 -5.08 6.00 -38.83
C PRO A 24 -4.76 6.62 -37.46
N ALA A 25 -3.86 7.61 -37.45
CA ALA A 25 -3.49 8.31 -36.24
C ALA A 25 -4.75 8.90 -35.58
N SER A 26 -4.97 8.56 -34.31
CA SER A 26 -6.10 9.10 -33.55
C SER A 26 -5.96 10.60 -33.38
N LYS A 27 -6.99 11.38 -33.78
CA LYS A 27 -7.07 12.82 -33.47
C LYS A 27 -6.82 13.01 -31.96
N PRO A 28 -5.87 13.86 -31.54
CA PRO A 28 -5.39 13.93 -30.15
C PRO A 28 -6.45 14.41 -29.16
N ILE A 29 -7.27 15.37 -29.60
CA ILE A 29 -8.47 15.84 -28.91
C ILE A 29 -9.56 15.80 -29.96
N ARG A 30 -10.71 15.20 -29.63
CA ARG A 30 -11.84 15.15 -30.57
C ARG A 30 -12.60 16.47 -30.55
N GLU A 31 -13.13 16.85 -31.70
CA GLU A 31 -14.23 17.82 -31.76
C GLU A 31 -15.36 17.30 -30.88
N PRO A 32 -16.01 18.16 -30.07
CA PRO A 32 -17.08 17.71 -29.18
C PRO A 32 -18.16 16.98 -29.97
N CYS A 33 -18.65 15.85 -29.47
CA CYS A 33 -19.66 15.01 -30.13
C CYS A 33 -21.08 15.64 -30.21
N SER A 34 -21.16 16.97 -30.16
CA SER A 34 -22.36 17.79 -30.09
C SER A 34 -22.19 19.01 -30.99
N ALA A 35 -23.21 19.35 -31.78
CA ALA A 35 -23.24 20.55 -32.63
C ALA A 35 -23.36 21.87 -31.83
N ALA A 36 -23.18 21.84 -30.51
CA ALA A 36 -23.11 23.02 -29.67
C ALA A 36 -21.67 23.57 -29.65
N ALA A 37 -21.52 24.88 -29.91
CA ALA A 37 -20.23 25.55 -29.81
C ALA A 37 -19.62 25.36 -28.40
N PRO A 38 -18.29 25.20 -28.27
CA PRO A 38 -17.63 25.02 -26.98
C PRO A 38 -17.99 26.17 -26.03
N LEU A 39 -18.49 25.83 -24.84
CA LEU A 39 -18.94 26.80 -23.85
C LEU A 39 -17.77 27.69 -23.40
N VAL A 40 -17.76 28.94 -23.85
CA VAL A 40 -16.74 29.92 -23.45
C VAL A 40 -16.94 30.29 -21.97
N ARG A 41 -15.97 29.91 -21.13
CA ARG A 41 -15.96 30.18 -19.69
C ARG A 41 -15.17 31.44 -19.31
N GLY A 42 -14.40 31.95 -20.26
CA GLY A 42 -13.42 33.00 -20.04
C GLY A 42 -12.58 33.25 -21.28
N TRP A 43 -11.46 33.91 -21.08
CA TRP A 43 -10.47 34.22 -22.09
C TRP A 43 -9.08 33.90 -21.55
N TRP A 44 -8.25 33.30 -22.39
CA TRP A 44 -6.84 33.06 -22.11
C TRP A 44 -5.99 34.01 -22.94
N ARG A 45 -5.07 34.73 -22.30
CA ARG A 45 -4.06 35.55 -22.96
C ARG A 45 -2.69 34.89 -22.85
N SER A 46 -2.02 34.70 -23.98
CA SER A 46 -0.67 34.14 -24.05
C SER A 46 0.36 34.99 -23.30
N SER A 47 1.32 34.32 -22.64
CA SER A 47 2.56 34.91 -22.11
C SER A 47 3.77 34.66 -23.03
N GLY A 48 3.55 34.55 -24.34
CA GLY A 48 4.57 34.30 -25.36
C GLY A 48 4.74 32.83 -25.77
N ARG A 49 4.08 31.89 -25.09
CA ARG A 49 3.98 30.48 -25.53
C ARG A 49 2.71 30.26 -26.36
N GLN A 50 2.82 29.43 -27.40
CA GLN A 50 1.68 29.01 -28.22
C GLN A 50 0.95 27.82 -27.56
N PRO A 51 -0.38 27.70 -27.70
CA PRO A 51 -1.11 26.50 -27.31
C PRO A 51 -0.63 25.28 -28.12
N VAL A 52 -0.60 24.11 -27.49
CA VAL A 52 -0.18 22.84 -28.10
C VAL A 52 -1.37 21.90 -28.30
N TRP A 53 -1.34 21.13 -29.39
CA TRP A 53 -2.36 20.14 -29.72
C TRP A 53 -1.78 18.81 -30.21
N GLU A 54 -0.48 18.72 -30.46
CA GLU A 54 0.16 17.48 -30.91
C GLU A 54 0.23 16.44 -29.76
N PRO A 55 0.05 15.13 -30.04
CA PRO A 55 0.01 14.07 -29.03
C PRO A 55 1.12 14.11 -27.97
N HIS A 56 2.35 14.40 -28.40
CA HIS A 56 3.52 14.44 -27.53
C HIS A 56 3.46 15.63 -26.57
N ASP A 57 3.23 16.82 -27.11
CA ASP A 57 3.20 18.08 -26.34
C ASP A 57 2.01 18.13 -25.39
N VAL A 58 0.86 17.55 -25.78
CA VAL A 58 -0.30 17.39 -24.90
C VAL A 58 0.03 16.49 -23.71
N ARG A 59 0.76 15.37 -23.91
CA ARG A 59 1.22 14.51 -22.80
C ARG A 59 2.22 15.23 -21.89
N GLN A 60 3.15 16.00 -22.45
CA GLN A 60 4.07 16.83 -21.65
C GLN A 60 3.31 17.89 -20.83
N ALA A 61 2.40 18.63 -21.46
CA ALA A 61 1.58 19.64 -20.80
C ALA A 61 0.79 19.05 -19.63
N LEU A 62 0.09 17.93 -19.83
CA LEU A 62 -0.65 17.22 -18.77
C LEU A 62 0.23 16.78 -17.59
N ARG A 63 1.53 16.51 -17.82
CA ARG A 63 2.51 16.13 -16.80
C ARG A 63 3.08 17.32 -16.02
N ARG A 64 3.01 18.56 -16.52
CA ARG A 64 3.45 19.77 -15.79
C ARG A 64 2.51 20.08 -14.62
N VAL A 65 2.78 19.46 -13.48
CA VAL A 65 1.94 19.50 -12.28
C VAL A 65 2.10 20.78 -11.45
N ASN A 66 3.21 21.50 -11.60
CA ASN A 66 3.50 22.76 -10.90
C ASN A 66 2.81 23.99 -11.49
N SER A 67 2.35 23.93 -12.74
CA SER A 67 1.67 25.03 -13.44
C SER A 67 0.21 24.70 -13.73
N PRO A 68 -0.72 25.67 -13.82
CA PRO A 68 -2.05 25.43 -14.35
C PRO A 68 -2.00 25.12 -15.86
N ILE A 69 -3.01 24.39 -16.35
CA ILE A 69 -3.25 24.14 -17.78
C ILE A 69 -4.59 24.76 -18.16
N ALA A 70 -4.57 25.68 -19.10
CA ALA A 70 -5.76 26.17 -19.77
C ALA A 70 -6.06 25.29 -20.99
N VAL A 71 -7.34 25.11 -21.30
CA VAL A 71 -7.80 24.49 -22.55
C VAL A 71 -8.53 25.57 -23.34
N VAL A 72 -8.03 25.87 -24.53
CA VAL A 72 -8.43 27.03 -25.33
C VAL A 72 -8.98 26.61 -26.69
N VAL A 73 -9.86 27.43 -27.25
CA VAL A 73 -10.39 27.27 -28.61
C VAL A 73 -9.52 28.06 -29.58
N HIS A 74 -8.82 27.37 -30.49
CA HIS A 74 -7.96 27.97 -31.50
C HIS A 74 -8.47 27.58 -32.90
N GLY A 75 -9.24 28.48 -33.51
CA GLY A 75 -10.02 28.16 -34.71
C GLY A 75 -11.06 27.08 -34.40
N GLU A 76 -11.08 26.02 -35.20
CA GLU A 76 -11.95 24.85 -34.99
C GLU A 76 -11.36 23.81 -34.02
N ARG A 77 -10.15 24.05 -33.48
CA ARG A 77 -9.43 23.09 -32.63
C ARG A 77 -9.51 23.46 -31.16
N ILE A 78 -9.49 22.44 -30.31
CA ILE A 78 -9.20 22.57 -28.88
C ILE A 78 -7.70 22.31 -28.67
N ALA A 79 -7.02 23.19 -27.93
CA ALA A 79 -5.60 23.10 -27.63
C ALA A 79 -5.31 23.31 -26.13
N LEU A 80 -4.20 22.76 -25.63
CA LEU A 80 -3.71 23.00 -24.28
C LEU A 80 -2.77 24.19 -24.28
N ALA A 81 -3.07 25.21 -23.49
CA ALA A 81 -2.15 26.29 -23.18
C ALA A 81 -1.48 26.01 -21.81
N VAL A 82 -0.15 26.06 -21.80
CA VAL A 82 0.65 26.11 -20.58
C VAL A 82 1.08 27.55 -20.38
N ASP A 83 0.95 28.04 -19.14
CA ASP A 83 1.15 29.44 -18.74
C ASP A 83 0.11 30.41 -19.34
N GLY A 84 0.34 31.73 -19.24
CA GLY A 84 -0.60 32.78 -19.64
C GLY A 84 -1.58 33.21 -18.54
N VAL A 85 -2.48 34.14 -18.88
CA VAL A 85 -3.46 34.72 -17.96
C VAL A 85 -4.87 34.26 -18.34
N CYS A 86 -5.58 33.64 -17.40
CA CYS A 86 -6.99 33.26 -17.55
C CYS A 86 -7.89 34.30 -16.89
N THR A 87 -8.75 34.96 -17.67
CA THR A 87 -9.81 35.85 -17.18
C THR A 87 -11.15 35.15 -17.32
N LEU A 88 -11.86 34.90 -16.21
CA LEU A 88 -13.20 34.30 -16.25
C LEU A 88 -14.26 35.33 -16.63
N GLY A 89 -15.27 34.93 -17.42
CA GLY A 89 -16.36 35.79 -17.86
C GLY A 89 -16.59 35.80 -19.37
N THR A 90 -17.70 36.38 -19.81
CA THR A 90 -18.10 36.40 -21.23
C THR A 90 -17.50 37.57 -22.01
N THR A 91 -17.17 38.68 -21.35
CA THR A 91 -16.59 39.87 -21.98
C THR A 91 -15.14 39.62 -22.41
N VAL A 92 -14.84 39.88 -23.68
CA VAL A 92 -13.46 39.85 -24.21
C VAL A 92 -12.61 40.89 -23.45
N PRO A 93 -11.41 40.55 -22.94
CA PRO A 93 -10.49 41.54 -22.39
C PRO A 93 -10.13 42.59 -23.46
N ILE A 94 -10.52 43.84 -23.21
CA ILE A 94 -10.17 44.98 -24.06
C ILE A 94 -8.84 45.55 -23.57
N ASP A 95 -7.73 45.07 -24.11
CA ASP A 95 -6.40 45.68 -23.87
C ASP A 95 -6.02 46.63 -25.00
N SER A 96 -5.71 47.87 -24.62
CA SER A 96 -5.28 48.95 -25.53
C SER A 96 -3.80 48.90 -25.90
N THR A 97 -3.07 47.89 -25.41
CA THR A 97 -1.61 47.75 -25.57
C THR A 97 -1.21 46.30 -25.91
N SER A 98 -1.92 45.65 -26.83
CA SER A 98 -1.54 44.34 -27.34
C SER A 98 -0.16 44.40 -28.03
N SER A 99 0.83 43.70 -27.46
CA SER A 99 2.15 43.59 -28.07
C SER A 99 2.13 42.61 -29.24
N ALA A 100 3.05 42.78 -30.20
CA ALA A 100 3.11 41.96 -31.40
C ALA A 100 3.50 40.50 -31.05
N GLY A 101 2.51 39.62 -30.94
CA GLY A 101 2.67 38.20 -30.59
C GLY A 101 1.71 37.70 -29.51
N GLU A 102 1.04 38.60 -28.77
CA GLU A 102 0.00 38.21 -27.82
C GLU A 102 -1.26 37.71 -28.53
N GLN A 103 -1.73 36.52 -28.14
CA GLN A 103 -3.01 35.96 -28.57
C GLN A 103 -3.99 35.94 -27.39
N VAL A 104 -5.24 36.32 -27.66
CA VAL A 104 -6.37 36.17 -26.75
C VAL A 104 -7.33 35.16 -27.36
N LEU A 105 -7.51 34.02 -26.69
CA LEU A 105 -8.31 32.89 -27.16
C LEU A 105 -9.44 32.57 -26.16
N PRO A 106 -10.62 32.08 -26.62
CA PRO A 106 -11.67 31.63 -25.72
C PRO A 106 -11.20 30.48 -24.81
N LEU A 107 -11.41 30.62 -23.50
CA LEU A 107 -11.12 29.58 -22.51
C LEU A 107 -12.31 28.61 -22.43
N PHE A 108 -12.05 27.33 -22.66
CA PHE A 108 -13.04 26.25 -22.62
C PHE A 108 -13.02 25.46 -21.29
N ALA A 109 -11.82 25.21 -20.75
CA ALA A 109 -11.64 24.56 -19.45
C ALA A 109 -10.31 24.96 -18.79
N LEU A 110 -10.17 24.69 -17.49
CA LEU A 110 -8.96 24.95 -16.70
C LEU A 110 -8.70 23.79 -15.74
N ALA A 111 -7.45 23.34 -15.64
CA ALA A 111 -6.97 22.50 -14.54
C ALA A 111 -5.91 23.28 -13.76
N PRO A 112 -6.07 23.51 -12.44
CA PRO A 112 -5.02 24.14 -11.66
C PRO A 112 -3.75 23.28 -11.57
N ALA A 113 -2.68 23.89 -11.05
CA ALA A 113 -1.53 23.15 -10.56
C ALA A 113 -1.98 22.15 -9.48
N LEU A 114 -1.39 20.97 -9.48
CA LEU A 114 -1.60 19.92 -8.48
C LEU A 114 -0.30 19.12 -8.38
N HIS A 115 0.69 19.69 -7.71
CA HIS A 115 1.92 18.95 -7.37
C HIS A 115 1.56 17.74 -6.49
N PRO A 116 2.29 16.60 -6.54
CA PRO A 116 1.88 15.42 -5.77
C PRO A 116 1.97 15.62 -4.25
N SER A 117 2.75 16.60 -3.77
CA SER A 117 2.72 17.04 -2.37
C SER A 117 1.43 17.78 -1.99
N MET A 118 0.53 18.10 -2.93
CA MET A 118 -0.80 18.65 -2.65
C MET A 118 -1.88 17.57 -2.49
N LEU A 119 -1.56 16.30 -2.78
CA LEU A 119 -2.46 15.18 -2.56
C LEU A 119 -2.52 14.81 -1.07
N GLY A 120 -3.72 14.47 -0.60
CA GLY A 120 -3.99 14.15 0.80
C GLY A 120 -3.97 15.37 1.73
N ASP A 121 -3.97 15.10 3.03
CA ASP A 121 -4.14 16.10 4.07
C ASP A 121 -2.83 16.85 4.38
N PRO A 122 -2.76 18.19 4.25
CA PRO A 122 -1.56 18.96 4.58
C PRO A 122 -1.19 18.91 6.05
N SER A 123 -2.17 18.77 6.96
CA SER A 123 -1.91 18.63 8.40
C SER A 123 -1.26 17.29 8.73
N PHE A 124 -1.60 16.22 8.01
CA PHE A 124 -0.92 14.92 8.15
C PHE A 124 0.56 15.06 7.79
N ARG A 125 0.85 15.63 6.62
CA ARG A 125 2.23 15.84 6.18
C ARG A 125 3.03 16.72 7.15
N HIS A 126 2.42 17.79 7.66
CA HIS A 126 3.03 18.64 8.67
C HIS A 126 3.30 17.88 9.99
N ASP A 127 2.33 17.14 10.51
CA ASP A 127 2.44 16.40 11.77
C ASP A 127 3.55 15.34 11.78
N TYR A 128 3.78 14.70 10.63
CA TYR A 128 4.75 13.62 10.44
C TYR A 128 6.04 14.06 9.72
N GLY A 129 6.20 15.35 9.38
CA GLY A 129 7.39 15.85 8.68
C GLY A 129 7.59 15.27 7.28
N LEU A 130 6.49 15.04 6.55
CA LEU A 130 6.48 14.44 5.22
C LEU A 130 6.37 15.51 4.12
N GLU A 131 6.92 15.20 2.95
CA GLU A 131 6.68 15.93 1.70
C GLU A 131 5.45 15.37 0.97
N TYR A 132 5.23 14.06 1.04
CA TYR A 132 4.12 13.36 0.37
C TYR A 132 3.23 12.62 1.37
N ALA A 133 1.92 12.62 1.13
CA ALA A 133 0.94 11.88 1.94
C ALA A 133 0.91 10.39 1.55
N TYR A 134 2.07 9.74 1.62
CA TYR A 134 2.30 8.37 1.15
C TYR A 134 3.11 7.58 2.17
N LEU A 135 2.65 6.37 2.49
CA LEU A 135 3.27 5.46 3.44
C LEU A 135 3.61 4.10 2.78
N ALA A 136 4.73 3.50 3.17
CA ALA A 136 4.98 2.08 2.93
C ALA A 136 4.65 1.29 4.20
N GLY A 137 3.61 0.45 4.13
CA GLY A 137 3.13 -0.32 5.27
C GLY A 137 4.07 -1.44 5.70
N ALA A 138 3.92 -1.86 6.96
CA ALA A 138 4.71 -2.93 7.51
C ALA A 138 4.48 -4.27 6.80
N MET A 139 5.57 -5.00 6.54
CA MET A 139 5.56 -6.36 5.99
C MET A 139 6.41 -7.24 6.91
N ALA A 140 5.81 -8.29 7.48
CA ALA A 140 6.34 -9.04 8.62
C ALA A 140 7.72 -9.68 8.38
N ASN A 141 8.39 -10.10 9.46
CA ASN A 141 9.70 -10.74 9.47
C ASN A 141 10.81 -9.87 8.83
N GLY A 142 10.68 -8.55 8.87
CA GLY A 142 11.63 -7.61 8.28
C GLY A 142 11.58 -7.49 6.74
N ILE A 143 10.50 -7.96 6.09
CA ILE A 143 10.29 -7.73 4.65
C ILE A 143 10.18 -6.22 4.37
N ALA A 144 9.48 -5.48 5.24
CA ALA A 144 9.67 -4.03 5.34
C ALA A 144 10.95 -3.80 6.14
N SER A 145 12.05 -3.79 5.40
CA SER A 145 13.43 -3.79 5.87
C SER A 145 13.88 -2.42 6.41
N VAL A 146 15.10 -2.33 6.94
CA VAL A 146 15.66 -1.02 7.34
C VAL A 146 16.01 -0.19 6.12
N GLU A 147 16.44 -0.82 5.03
CA GLU A 147 16.77 -0.23 3.75
C GLU A 147 15.54 0.40 3.08
N LEU A 148 14.37 -0.27 3.17
CA LEU A 148 13.10 0.24 2.67
C LEU A 148 12.63 1.45 3.50
N VAL A 149 12.73 1.37 4.83
CA VAL A 149 12.38 2.47 5.73
C VAL A 149 13.30 3.67 5.50
N GLU A 150 14.60 3.44 5.32
CA GLU A 150 15.57 4.47 4.96
C GLU A 150 15.22 5.13 3.62
N ALA A 151 15.00 4.35 2.56
CA ALA A 151 14.67 4.89 1.24
C ALA A 151 13.41 5.78 1.27
N MET A 152 12.37 5.34 1.96
CA MET A 152 11.13 6.11 2.15
C MET A 152 11.37 7.39 2.96
N GLY A 153 12.02 7.28 4.12
CA GLY A 153 12.36 8.43 4.98
C GLY A 153 13.30 9.43 4.30
N ARG A 154 14.13 8.98 3.34
CA ARG A 154 14.98 9.86 2.54
C ARG A 154 14.22 10.63 1.44
N ALA A 155 13.12 10.09 0.95
CA ALA A 155 12.29 10.65 -0.13
C ALA A 155 11.09 11.49 0.37
N GLY A 156 11.12 11.97 1.61
CA GLY A 156 10.02 12.77 2.17
C GLY A 156 8.74 11.97 2.42
N MET A 157 8.85 10.66 2.59
CA MET A 157 7.77 9.72 2.90
C MET A 157 8.08 8.97 4.20
N MET A 158 7.22 8.04 4.62
CA MET A 158 7.49 7.21 5.80
C MET A 158 7.23 5.73 5.51
N GLY A 159 8.21 4.88 5.85
CA GLY A 159 8.07 3.44 5.88
C GLY A 159 7.92 2.93 7.32
N PHE A 160 7.19 1.82 7.49
CA PHE A 160 7.05 1.12 8.77
C PHE A 160 7.89 -0.16 8.80
N PHE A 161 8.85 -0.25 9.72
CA PHE A 161 9.67 -1.45 9.86
C PHE A 161 8.84 -2.68 10.27
N GLY A 162 9.08 -3.80 9.58
CA GLY A 162 8.36 -5.06 9.71
C GLY A 162 8.68 -5.87 10.96
N ALA A 163 8.41 -5.33 12.15
CA ALA A 163 8.75 -5.92 13.44
C ALA A 163 8.05 -7.27 13.74
N ALA A 164 6.84 -7.50 13.22
CA ALA A 164 6.07 -8.72 13.45
C ALA A 164 6.88 -10.00 13.17
N GLY A 165 6.88 -10.95 14.12
CA GLY A 165 7.61 -12.22 14.02
C GLY A 165 9.11 -12.17 14.35
N LEU A 166 9.69 -10.99 14.57
CA LEU A 166 11.08 -10.81 14.98
C LEU A 166 11.25 -10.82 16.51
N SER A 167 12.43 -11.22 16.99
CA SER A 167 12.78 -11.09 18.41
C SER A 167 13.03 -9.63 18.81
N VAL A 168 12.78 -9.30 20.07
CA VAL A 168 13.01 -7.96 20.65
C VAL A 168 14.43 -7.45 20.35
N ASP A 169 15.46 -8.29 20.44
CA ASP A 169 16.84 -7.90 20.11
C ASP A 169 17.04 -7.52 18.64
N ARG A 170 16.34 -8.19 17.72
CA ARG A 170 16.41 -7.87 16.28
C ARG A 170 15.67 -6.57 15.97
N VAL A 171 14.54 -6.32 16.65
CA VAL A 171 13.84 -5.04 16.62
C VAL A 171 14.73 -3.92 17.17
N ALA A 172 15.42 -4.14 18.30
CA ALA A 172 16.34 -3.16 18.89
C ALA A 172 17.47 -2.78 17.93
N ARG A 173 18.11 -3.77 17.27
CA ARG A 173 19.13 -3.50 16.24
C ARG A 173 18.59 -2.75 15.02
N ALA A 174 17.32 -2.97 14.65
CA ALA A 174 16.68 -2.24 13.57
C ALA A 174 16.41 -0.78 13.93
N ILE A 175 15.95 -0.50 15.17
CA ILE A 175 15.77 0.88 15.68
C ILE A 175 17.11 1.63 15.65
N ASP A 176 18.17 1.02 16.20
CA ASP A 176 19.49 1.65 16.29
C ASP A 176 20.07 1.99 14.92
N HIS A 177 19.86 1.11 13.93
CA HIS A 177 20.24 1.38 12.54
C HIS A 177 19.41 2.52 11.93
N VAL A 178 18.08 2.42 11.98
CA VAL A 178 17.16 3.40 11.36
C VAL A 178 17.37 4.80 11.95
N GLN A 179 17.53 4.93 13.27
CA GLN A 179 17.82 6.21 13.93
C GLN A 179 19.17 6.81 13.51
N ALA A 180 20.19 5.97 13.27
CA ALA A 180 21.49 6.43 12.81
C ALA A 180 21.48 6.93 11.35
N VAL A 181 20.70 6.29 10.46
CA VAL A 181 20.65 6.66 9.02
C VAL A 181 19.60 7.73 8.69
N LEU A 182 18.57 7.91 9.53
CA LEU A 182 17.50 8.92 9.39
C LEU A 182 17.48 9.96 10.55
N PRO A 183 18.57 10.68 10.83
CA PRO A 183 18.57 11.71 11.87
C PRO A 183 17.57 12.83 11.53
N GLY A 184 16.58 13.03 12.41
CA GLY A 184 15.52 14.03 12.22
C GLY A 184 14.56 13.76 11.06
N ARG A 185 14.60 12.58 10.43
CA ARG A 185 13.72 12.18 9.33
C ARG A 185 12.66 11.18 9.81
N PRO A 186 11.47 11.14 9.18
CA PRO A 186 10.36 10.31 9.64
C PRO A 186 10.58 8.83 9.34
N PHE A 187 10.25 8.01 10.34
CA PHE A 187 10.18 6.56 10.24
C PHE A 187 9.14 6.04 11.23
N GLY A 188 8.57 4.86 10.95
CA GLY A 188 7.68 4.16 11.86
C GLY A 188 8.10 2.72 12.11
N PHE A 189 7.55 2.12 13.15
CA PHE A 189 7.72 0.70 13.45
C PHE A 189 6.36 0.01 13.59
N ASN A 190 6.25 -1.24 13.17
CA ASN A 190 5.03 -2.01 13.41
C ASN A 190 4.89 -2.37 14.90
N LEU A 191 3.68 -2.22 15.43
CA LEU A 191 3.28 -2.82 16.71
C LEU A 191 2.11 -3.76 16.40
N ILE A 192 2.38 -5.06 16.41
CA ILE A 192 1.38 -6.08 16.10
C ILE A 192 0.78 -6.65 17.37
N HIS A 193 -0.55 -6.66 17.43
CA HIS A 193 -1.25 -7.33 18.52
C HIS A 193 -0.97 -8.83 18.51
N SER A 194 -0.57 -9.38 19.65
CA SER A 194 -0.18 -10.79 19.78
C SER A 194 -1.01 -11.47 20.89
N PRO A 195 -2.27 -11.86 20.64
CA PRO A 195 -3.18 -12.37 21.69
C PRO A 195 -2.65 -13.56 22.49
N SER A 196 -1.84 -14.41 21.85
CA SER A 196 -1.21 -15.59 22.48
C SER A 196 0.13 -15.31 23.15
N GLU A 197 0.72 -14.13 22.95
CA GLU A 197 2.03 -13.72 23.47
C GLU A 197 1.95 -12.26 24.00
N PRO A 198 1.07 -11.93 24.97
CA PRO A 198 0.84 -10.55 25.40
C PRO A 198 2.08 -9.87 26.00
N ASP A 199 2.96 -10.65 26.65
CA ASP A 199 4.23 -10.15 27.22
C ASP A 199 5.20 -9.68 26.13
N LEU A 200 5.11 -10.24 24.90
CA LEU A 200 5.91 -9.79 23.76
C LEU A 200 5.47 -8.39 23.31
N GLU A 201 4.17 -8.11 23.29
CA GLU A 201 3.63 -6.78 22.97
C GLU A 201 4.10 -5.74 24.00
N ALA A 202 4.05 -6.09 25.30
CA ALA A 202 4.57 -5.26 26.38
C ALA A 202 6.07 -4.97 26.24
N ALA A 203 6.89 -6.00 26.02
CA ALA A 203 8.34 -5.86 25.87
C ALA A 203 8.75 -5.04 24.64
N VAL A 204 7.99 -5.11 23.54
CA VAL A 204 8.20 -4.27 22.35
C VAL A 204 7.81 -2.81 22.64
N VAL A 205 6.73 -2.56 23.38
CA VAL A 205 6.38 -1.20 23.84
C VAL A 205 7.45 -0.61 24.76
N ASP A 206 7.96 -1.38 25.73
CA ASP A 206 9.08 -0.95 26.58
C ASP A 206 10.31 -0.57 25.76
N LEU A 207 10.66 -1.38 24.75
CA LEU A 207 11.75 -1.10 23.83
C LEU A 207 11.51 0.20 23.04
N TYR A 208 10.31 0.40 22.48
CA TYR A 208 9.95 1.59 21.71
C TYR A 208 10.01 2.86 22.56
N LEU A 209 9.46 2.82 23.78
CA LEU A 209 9.53 3.93 24.73
C LEU A 209 10.98 4.23 25.13
N LYS A 210 11.77 3.20 25.49
CA LYS A 210 13.18 3.33 25.89
C LYS A 210 14.09 3.88 24.80
N ARG A 211 13.82 3.54 23.52
CA ARG A 211 14.59 4.02 22.36
C ARG A 211 14.01 5.30 21.74
N GLY A 212 12.88 5.82 22.23
CA GLY A 212 12.24 7.01 21.68
C GLY A 212 11.68 6.83 20.27
N VAL A 213 11.19 5.63 19.92
CA VAL A 213 10.40 5.43 18.70
C VAL A 213 9.07 6.18 18.86
N ARG A 214 8.77 7.11 17.94
CA ARG A 214 7.64 8.05 18.08
C ARG A 214 6.42 7.76 17.22
N VAL A 215 6.51 6.83 16.27
CA VAL A 215 5.41 6.49 15.35
C VAL A 215 5.26 4.99 15.21
N VAL A 216 4.05 4.46 15.41
CA VAL A 216 3.75 3.03 15.20
C VAL A 216 2.56 2.78 14.26
N ASP A 217 2.68 1.74 13.43
CA ASP A 217 1.58 1.08 12.71
C ASP A 217 1.03 0.00 13.64
N ALA A 218 -0.08 0.30 14.32
CA ALA A 218 -0.74 -0.57 15.28
C ALA A 218 -1.73 -1.48 14.55
N SER A 219 -1.33 -2.74 14.34
CA SER A 219 -2.02 -3.67 13.43
C SER A 219 -2.52 -4.94 14.13
N ALA A 220 -3.56 -5.57 13.56
CA ALA A 220 -4.19 -6.81 14.04
C ALA A 220 -4.90 -6.74 15.41
N TYR A 221 -5.10 -5.53 15.96
CA TYR A 221 -5.86 -5.31 17.18
C TYR A 221 -7.34 -5.67 17.02
N LEU A 222 -7.88 -6.44 17.96
CA LEU A 222 -9.32 -6.73 18.10
C LEU A 222 -9.97 -5.86 19.20
N ASP A 223 -9.16 -5.48 20.18
CA ASP A 223 -9.48 -4.54 21.25
C ASP A 223 -8.26 -3.68 21.56
N LEU A 224 -8.43 -2.62 22.34
CA LEU A 224 -7.30 -1.89 22.91
C LEU A 224 -6.59 -2.75 23.97
N THR A 225 -5.28 -2.60 24.06
CA THR A 225 -4.44 -3.28 25.06
C THR A 225 -3.80 -2.27 25.98
N LEU A 226 -3.42 -2.71 27.18
CA LEU A 226 -2.72 -1.86 28.15
C LEU A 226 -1.35 -1.38 27.60
N PRO A 227 -0.52 -2.21 26.92
CA PRO A 227 0.70 -1.74 26.26
C PRO A 227 0.46 -0.69 25.17
N LEU A 228 -0.54 -0.87 24.30
CA LEU A 228 -0.85 0.11 23.24
C LEU A 228 -1.25 1.47 23.83
N VAL A 229 -2.14 1.45 24.83
CA VAL A 229 -2.56 2.67 25.52
C VAL A 229 -1.37 3.32 26.22
N ARG A 230 -0.56 2.55 26.95
CA ARG A 230 0.68 3.03 27.60
C ARG A 230 1.59 3.73 26.60
N TYR A 231 1.91 3.09 25.48
CA TYR A 231 2.71 3.70 24.42
C TYR A 231 2.15 5.06 23.98
N ARG A 232 0.84 5.16 23.76
CA ARG A 232 0.17 6.40 23.34
C ARG A 232 0.27 7.53 24.38
N VAL A 233 0.09 7.21 25.67
CA VAL A 233 -0.02 8.22 26.74
C VAL A 233 1.29 8.51 27.47
N SER A 234 2.33 7.68 27.33
CA SER A 234 3.63 7.91 27.97
C SER A 234 4.28 9.21 27.47
N GLY A 235 4.51 10.13 28.40
CA GLY A 235 5.21 11.40 28.13
C GLY A 235 4.33 12.48 27.50
N ILE A 236 2.99 12.33 27.48
CA ILE A 236 2.11 13.43 27.08
C ILE A 236 2.25 14.61 28.06
N ALA A 237 2.07 15.82 27.55
CA ALA A 237 2.22 17.08 28.27
C ALA A 237 1.15 18.09 27.82
N ARG A 238 1.03 19.22 28.51
CA ARG A 238 0.34 20.41 27.97
C ARG A 238 1.35 21.46 27.53
N ASP A 239 1.05 22.17 26.45
CA ASP A 239 1.78 23.39 26.07
C ASP A 239 1.25 24.62 26.81
N ALA A 240 1.84 25.79 26.53
CA ALA A 240 1.48 27.05 27.18
C ALA A 240 0.04 27.52 26.83
N GLU A 241 -0.50 27.05 25.72
CA GLU A 241 -1.88 27.27 25.29
C GLU A 241 -2.87 26.23 25.87
N GLY A 242 -2.38 25.25 26.63
CA GLY A 242 -3.16 24.22 27.30
C GLY A 242 -3.50 22.99 26.44
N ARG A 243 -3.00 22.92 25.19
CA ARG A 243 -3.24 21.81 24.25
C ARG A 243 -2.42 20.58 24.65
N VAL A 244 -2.97 19.38 24.46
CA VAL A 244 -2.29 18.13 24.80
C VAL A 244 -1.27 17.74 23.73
N ILE A 245 0.01 17.85 24.06
CA ILE A 245 1.13 17.42 23.22
C ILE A 245 1.33 15.91 23.37
N CYS A 246 1.23 15.20 22.26
CA CYS A 246 1.40 13.75 22.19
C CYS A 246 2.72 13.39 21.48
N PRO A 247 3.81 13.08 22.21
CA PRO A 247 5.08 12.76 21.56
C PRO A 247 5.04 11.42 20.81
N ASN A 248 4.17 10.50 21.26
CA ASN A 248 4.00 9.18 20.68
C ASN A 248 2.72 9.15 19.85
N ARG A 249 2.87 8.86 18.56
CA ARG A 249 1.80 8.78 17.56
C ARG A 249 1.51 7.32 17.23
N VAL A 250 0.22 7.01 17.12
CA VAL A 250 -0.30 5.69 16.74
C VAL A 250 -1.10 5.89 15.46
N LEU A 251 -0.79 5.10 14.44
CA LEU A 251 -1.65 4.90 13.28
C LEU A 251 -2.36 3.56 13.48
N GLY A 252 -3.67 3.59 13.75
CA GLY A 252 -4.45 2.37 13.93
C GLY A 252 -4.79 1.74 12.58
N LYS A 253 -4.30 0.53 12.29
CA LYS A 253 -4.59 -0.16 11.03
C LYS A 253 -5.74 -1.14 11.19
N VAL A 254 -6.87 -0.81 10.56
CA VAL A 254 -8.17 -1.42 10.84
C VAL A 254 -8.99 -1.62 9.58
N SER A 255 -9.75 -2.70 9.53
CA SER A 255 -10.75 -2.96 8.47
C SER A 255 -12.19 -2.92 8.98
N ARG A 256 -12.42 -2.72 10.29
CA ARG A 256 -13.74 -2.85 10.93
C ARG A 256 -14.13 -1.68 11.82
N VAL A 257 -15.40 -1.28 11.75
CA VAL A 257 -15.98 -0.11 12.44
C VAL A 257 -15.87 -0.23 13.95
N GLU A 258 -16.09 -1.42 14.51
CA GLU A 258 -16.04 -1.69 15.95
C GLU A 258 -14.63 -1.54 16.54
N VAL A 259 -13.58 -1.76 15.73
CA VAL A 259 -12.18 -1.54 16.13
C VAL A 259 -11.79 -0.08 15.87
N ALA A 260 -12.15 0.45 14.70
CA ALA A 260 -11.90 1.85 14.33
C ALA A 260 -12.45 2.84 15.37
N ARG A 261 -13.66 2.59 15.89
CA ARG A 261 -14.26 3.42 16.95
C ARG A 261 -13.38 3.49 18.17
N LYS A 262 -12.86 2.36 18.66
CA LYS A 262 -11.98 2.30 19.84
C LYS A 262 -10.68 3.07 19.66
N PHE A 263 -10.10 3.05 18.45
CA PHE A 263 -8.90 3.83 18.15
C PHE A 263 -9.18 5.34 18.03
N LEU A 264 -10.33 5.73 17.48
CA LEU A 264 -10.72 7.13 17.31
C LEU A 264 -11.32 7.76 18.58
N SER A 265 -11.79 6.95 19.54
CA SER A 265 -12.20 7.40 20.87
C SER A 265 -11.00 7.64 21.81
N PRO A 266 -11.20 8.30 22.97
CA PRO A 266 -10.16 8.41 23.98
C PRO A 266 -9.79 7.06 24.62
N PRO A 267 -8.59 6.92 25.21
CA PRO A 267 -8.22 5.74 25.97
C PRO A 267 -9.22 5.47 27.13
N PRO A 268 -9.66 4.21 27.35
CA PRO A 268 -10.60 3.89 28.41
C PRO A 268 -10.07 4.26 29.80
N GLU A 269 -10.89 4.92 30.61
CA GLU A 269 -10.53 5.35 31.97
C GLU A 269 -10.02 4.19 32.84
N ALA A 270 -10.63 3.01 32.72
CA ALA A 270 -10.20 1.79 33.43
C ALA A 270 -8.79 1.30 33.04
N MET A 271 -8.28 1.65 31.85
CA MET A 271 -6.89 1.40 31.46
C MET A 271 -5.96 2.50 31.97
N LEU A 272 -6.39 3.77 31.90
CA LEU A 272 -5.64 4.90 32.44
C LEU A 272 -5.42 4.77 33.96
N ASN A 273 -6.46 4.40 34.71
CA ASN A 273 -6.38 4.17 36.15
C ASN A 273 -5.42 3.03 36.52
N LYS A 274 -5.30 2.00 35.67
CA LYS A 274 -4.28 0.93 35.84
C LYS A 274 -2.86 1.47 35.63
N LEU A 275 -2.65 2.32 34.62
CA LEU A 275 -1.34 2.94 34.33
C LEU A 275 -0.92 3.96 35.40
N VAL A 276 -1.87 4.66 36.02
CA VAL A 276 -1.60 5.50 37.20
C VAL A 276 -1.21 4.61 38.40
N ALA A 277 -1.93 3.51 38.63
CA ALA A 277 -1.64 2.60 39.73
C ALA A 277 -0.30 1.85 39.60
N SER A 278 0.18 1.57 38.38
CA SER A 278 1.52 1.03 38.12
C SER A 278 2.63 2.09 38.12
N GLY A 279 2.28 3.39 38.13
CA GLY A 279 3.24 4.49 38.03
C GLY A 279 3.79 4.74 36.62
N ASP A 280 3.17 4.16 35.58
CA ASP A 280 3.55 4.37 34.18
C ASP A 280 3.18 5.77 33.65
N ILE A 281 2.17 6.41 34.26
CA ILE A 281 1.76 7.79 34.00
C ILE A 281 1.33 8.51 35.29
N THR A 282 1.31 9.84 35.27
CA THR A 282 0.72 10.64 36.36
C THR A 282 -0.80 10.73 36.25
N ALA A 283 -1.47 11.10 37.35
CA ALA A 283 -2.91 11.40 37.34
C ALA A 283 -3.27 12.55 36.38
N GLU A 284 -2.39 13.55 36.22
CA GLU A 284 -2.58 14.64 35.26
C GLU A 284 -2.51 14.13 33.81
N GLN A 285 -1.56 13.24 33.51
CA GLN A 285 -1.49 12.58 32.21
C GLN A 285 -2.75 11.74 31.95
N ALA A 286 -3.26 11.00 32.93
CA ALA A 286 -4.55 10.31 32.76
C ALA A 286 -5.70 11.29 32.43
N GLN A 287 -5.77 12.45 33.08
CA GLN A 287 -6.77 13.49 32.77
C GLN A 287 -6.61 14.08 31.36
N TRP A 288 -5.37 14.28 30.90
CA TRP A 288 -5.09 14.80 29.55
C TRP A 288 -5.35 13.75 28.47
N ALA A 289 -5.08 12.47 28.76
CA ALA A 289 -5.34 11.35 27.87
C ALA A 289 -6.83 11.23 27.49
N MET A 290 -7.75 11.57 28.39
CA MET A 290 -9.19 11.58 28.08
C MET A 290 -9.62 12.63 27.03
N ARG A 291 -8.73 13.55 26.64
CA ARG A 291 -9.00 14.62 25.65
C ARG A 291 -8.34 14.38 24.29
N ILE A 292 -7.73 13.22 24.08
CA ILE A 292 -7.06 12.85 22.81
C ILE A 292 -7.57 11.48 22.34
N PRO A 293 -7.60 11.20 21.02
CA PRO A 293 -7.89 9.85 20.54
C PRO A 293 -6.69 8.92 20.81
N VAL A 294 -6.95 7.60 20.89
CA VAL A 294 -5.86 6.60 20.94
C VAL A 294 -5.00 6.70 19.66
N ALA A 295 -5.63 6.89 18.51
CA ALA A 295 -4.98 7.20 17.24
C ALA A 295 -5.66 8.41 16.58
N GLN A 296 -4.89 9.46 16.31
CA GLN A 296 -5.34 10.63 15.52
C GLN A 296 -5.58 10.26 14.05
N ASP A 297 -4.91 9.19 13.59
CA ASP A 297 -4.80 8.76 12.21
C ASP A 297 -5.15 7.27 12.13
N LEU A 298 -6.07 6.87 11.26
CA LEU A 298 -6.28 5.45 10.92
C LEU A 298 -5.75 5.12 9.53
N ILE A 299 -5.23 3.91 9.40
CA ILE A 299 -5.00 3.24 8.12
C ILE A 299 -6.23 2.35 7.89
N VAL A 300 -7.11 2.74 6.96
CA VAL A 300 -8.28 1.95 6.60
C VAL A 300 -7.86 0.87 5.61
N GLU A 301 -7.72 -0.37 6.08
CA GLU A 301 -7.21 -1.50 5.31
C GLU A 301 -8.35 -2.31 4.67
N ALA A 302 -8.49 -2.17 3.36
CA ALA A 302 -9.36 -2.97 2.50
C ALA A 302 -8.68 -4.29 2.08
N ASP A 303 -9.16 -4.93 1.02
CA ASP A 303 -8.52 -6.13 0.44
C ASP A 303 -7.02 -5.93 0.18
N SER A 304 -6.19 -6.73 0.84
CA SER A 304 -4.74 -6.54 0.96
C SER A 304 -3.99 -7.88 0.89
N GLY A 305 -2.65 -7.84 0.82
CA GLY A 305 -1.82 -9.04 0.94
C GLY A 305 -1.56 -9.39 2.41
N GLY A 306 -1.52 -10.68 2.76
CA GLY A 306 -1.42 -11.11 4.16
C GLY A 306 -2.78 -11.16 4.83
N HIS A 307 -2.89 -10.76 6.11
CA HIS A 307 -4.16 -10.79 6.83
C HIS A 307 -5.13 -9.76 6.26
N THR A 308 -6.31 -10.21 5.84
CA THR A 308 -7.38 -9.36 5.32
C THR A 308 -8.73 -10.05 5.49
N ASP A 309 -9.80 -9.28 5.65
CA ASP A 309 -11.18 -9.75 5.51
C ASP A 309 -11.82 -9.29 4.18
N ASN A 310 -10.98 -9.06 3.16
CA ASN A 310 -11.32 -8.88 1.74
C ASN A 310 -12.36 -7.77 1.45
N ARG A 311 -12.35 -6.70 2.25
CA ARG A 311 -13.35 -5.62 2.13
C ARG A 311 -13.12 -4.75 0.89
N PRO A 312 -14.17 -4.37 0.14
CA PRO A 312 -14.03 -3.42 -0.97
C PRO A 312 -13.66 -2.01 -0.47
N SER A 313 -12.57 -1.44 -0.99
CA SER A 313 -12.09 -0.10 -0.60
C SER A 313 -13.11 1.02 -0.84
N LEU A 314 -13.82 0.96 -1.98
CA LEU A 314 -14.85 1.93 -2.36
C LEU A 314 -16.06 1.97 -1.41
N ALA A 315 -16.30 0.90 -0.65
CA ALA A 315 -17.35 0.86 0.37
C ALA A 315 -16.78 1.17 1.76
N LEU A 316 -15.64 0.57 2.10
CA LEU A 316 -15.05 0.65 3.43
C LEU A 316 -14.61 2.07 3.81
N LEU A 317 -13.94 2.80 2.90
CA LEU A 317 -13.39 4.11 3.23
C LEU A 317 -14.50 5.15 3.53
N PRO A 318 -15.57 5.30 2.72
CA PRO A 318 -16.70 6.17 3.08
C PRO A 318 -17.40 5.77 4.38
N THR A 319 -17.55 4.46 4.67
CA THR A 319 -18.12 4.02 5.96
C THR A 319 -17.25 4.44 7.16
N MET A 320 -15.92 4.36 7.03
CA MET A 320 -15.01 4.83 8.08
C MET A 320 -15.02 6.36 8.20
N MET A 321 -15.23 7.10 7.10
CA MET A 321 -15.36 8.56 7.13
C MET A 321 -16.60 9.03 7.91
N ALA A 322 -17.74 8.36 7.72
CA ALA A 322 -18.93 8.64 8.53
C ALA A 322 -18.66 8.45 10.04
N LEU A 323 -17.93 7.39 10.41
CA LEU A 323 -17.50 7.15 11.80
C LEU A 323 -16.52 8.23 12.30
N ARG A 324 -15.56 8.67 11.47
CA ARG A 324 -14.65 9.77 11.81
C ARG A 324 -15.43 11.04 12.11
N ASP A 325 -16.41 11.38 11.28
CA ASP A 325 -17.19 12.61 11.41
C ASP A 325 -18.10 12.57 12.64
N GLU A 326 -18.70 11.40 12.94
CA GLU A 326 -19.42 11.13 14.19
C GLU A 326 -18.54 11.38 15.42
N LEU A 327 -17.37 10.74 15.50
CA LEU A 327 -16.50 10.81 16.69
C LEU A 327 -15.77 12.16 16.82
N GLN A 328 -15.49 12.83 15.70
CA GLN A 328 -14.95 14.20 15.70
C GLN A 328 -15.95 15.19 16.30
N ALA A 329 -17.24 14.99 16.06
CA ALA A 329 -18.31 15.79 16.65
C ALA A 329 -18.62 15.36 18.11
N GLU A 330 -18.53 14.07 18.44
CA GLU A 330 -18.76 13.56 19.80
C GLU A 330 -17.70 14.05 20.81
N PHE A 331 -16.42 14.03 20.45
CA PHE A 331 -15.32 14.34 21.38
C PHE A 331 -14.73 15.75 21.22
N GLU A 332 -15.18 16.51 20.21
CA GLU A 332 -14.73 17.89 19.92
C GLU A 332 -13.20 18.06 19.94
N TYR A 333 -12.46 17.12 19.33
CA TYR A 333 -11.00 17.13 19.35
C TYR A 333 -10.41 18.39 18.68
N ASP A 334 -9.45 19.04 19.35
CA ASP A 334 -8.69 20.22 18.84
C ASP A 334 -8.05 20.01 17.46
N ARG A 335 -7.86 18.76 17.06
CA ARG A 335 -7.29 18.34 15.78
C ARG A 335 -8.23 17.38 15.08
N SER A 336 -8.46 17.60 13.80
CA SER A 336 -9.23 16.69 12.95
C SER A 336 -8.68 15.28 12.98
N LEU A 337 -9.54 14.30 13.25
CA LEU A 337 -9.27 12.88 12.99
C LEU A 337 -9.02 12.67 11.49
N ARG A 338 -8.09 11.79 11.12
CA ARG A 338 -7.69 11.57 9.72
C ARG A 338 -7.71 10.09 9.35
N LEU A 339 -8.10 9.79 8.11
CA LEU A 339 -8.18 8.43 7.58
C LEU A 339 -7.39 8.32 6.30
N GLY A 340 -6.38 7.46 6.28
CA GLY A 340 -5.72 7.05 5.05
C GLY A 340 -6.29 5.75 4.49
N ALA A 341 -6.01 5.48 3.21
CA ALA A 341 -6.48 4.30 2.51
C ALA A 341 -5.35 3.28 2.29
N ALA A 342 -5.65 1.99 2.54
CA ALA A 342 -4.77 0.86 2.27
C ALA A 342 -5.57 -0.30 1.64
N GLY A 343 -4.87 -1.22 0.97
CA GLY A 343 -5.50 -2.32 0.22
C GLY A 343 -5.93 -1.89 -1.19
N GLY A 344 -5.69 -2.74 -2.19
CA GLY A 344 -5.94 -2.45 -3.61
C GLY A 344 -5.09 -1.37 -4.28
N ILE A 345 -4.34 -0.54 -3.54
CA ILE A 345 -3.53 0.56 -4.10
C ILE A 345 -2.23 0.01 -4.72
N GLY A 346 -2.24 -0.13 -6.05
CA GLY A 346 -1.07 -0.51 -6.85
C GLY A 346 -0.95 0.21 -8.20
N THR A 347 -1.81 1.21 -8.48
CA THR A 347 -1.75 2.00 -9.72
C THR A 347 -2.04 3.46 -9.43
N PRO A 348 -1.62 4.40 -10.30
CA PRO A 348 -1.89 5.82 -10.08
C PRO A 348 -3.40 6.13 -10.10
N ALA A 349 -4.20 5.34 -10.83
CA ALA A 349 -5.66 5.45 -10.82
C ALA A 349 -6.27 5.05 -9.47
N ALA A 350 -5.76 3.99 -8.81
CA ALA A 350 -6.20 3.59 -7.48
C ALA A 350 -5.83 4.63 -6.40
N ALA A 351 -4.64 5.22 -6.51
CA ALA A 351 -4.22 6.32 -5.62
C ALA A 351 -5.08 7.59 -5.84
N ALA A 352 -5.34 7.99 -7.09
CA ALA A 352 -6.25 9.10 -7.40
C ALA A 352 -7.66 8.86 -6.86
N ALA A 353 -8.20 7.63 -6.99
CA ALA A 353 -9.50 7.28 -6.44
C ALA A 353 -9.55 7.35 -4.91
N ALA A 354 -8.48 6.92 -4.21
CA ALA A 354 -8.37 7.04 -2.77
C ALA A 354 -8.39 8.51 -2.30
N PHE A 355 -7.58 9.38 -2.93
CA PHE A 355 -7.58 10.81 -2.63
C PHE A 355 -8.92 11.49 -3.00
N ALA A 356 -9.54 11.11 -4.11
CA ALA A 356 -10.84 11.63 -4.53
C ALA A 356 -12.00 11.23 -3.58
N MET A 357 -11.90 10.08 -2.91
CA MET A 357 -12.80 9.72 -1.81
C MET A 357 -12.54 10.51 -0.51
N GLY A 358 -11.43 11.24 -0.41
CA GLY A 358 -11.04 12.05 0.76
C GLY A 358 -9.99 11.42 1.66
N ALA A 359 -9.21 10.43 1.19
CA ALA A 359 -8.13 9.85 2.00
C ALA A 359 -7.06 10.91 2.36
N ALA A 360 -6.74 11.02 3.64
CA ALA A 360 -5.71 11.93 4.15
C ALA A 360 -4.30 11.52 3.69
N PHE A 361 -4.09 10.23 3.45
CA PHE A 361 -2.86 9.65 2.90
C PHE A 361 -3.17 8.30 2.25
N VAL A 362 -2.24 7.78 1.46
CA VAL A 362 -2.30 6.41 0.92
C VAL A 362 -1.20 5.54 1.51
N LEU A 363 -1.48 4.25 1.69
CA LEU A 363 -0.51 3.26 2.13
C LEU A 363 -0.45 2.09 1.14
N THR A 364 0.76 1.71 0.77
CA THR A 364 1.05 0.58 -0.11
C THR A 364 1.73 -0.56 0.64
N GLY A 365 1.51 -1.79 0.17
CA GLY A 365 2.04 -3.02 0.76
C GLY A 365 2.66 -3.92 -0.31
N SER A 366 1.83 -4.72 -0.99
CA SER A 366 2.31 -5.75 -1.92
C SER A 366 3.28 -5.25 -2.99
N VAL A 367 3.05 -4.07 -3.59
CA VAL A 367 3.96 -3.47 -4.58
C VAL A 367 5.37 -3.25 -4.04
N ASN A 368 5.50 -2.89 -2.77
CA ASN A 368 6.77 -2.64 -2.12
C ASN A 368 7.58 -3.93 -1.89
N GLN A 369 6.91 -5.09 -1.72
CA GLN A 369 7.61 -6.38 -1.60
C GLN A 369 8.34 -6.80 -2.89
N ALA A 370 7.94 -6.28 -4.06
CA ALA A 370 8.64 -6.52 -5.31
C ALA A 370 9.83 -5.56 -5.55
N CYS A 371 10.11 -4.65 -4.62
CA CYS A 371 11.17 -3.66 -4.77
C CYS A 371 12.54 -4.17 -4.29
N VAL A 372 13.62 -3.55 -4.78
CA VAL A 372 15.01 -3.95 -4.50
C VAL A 372 15.42 -3.77 -3.03
N GLU A 373 14.73 -2.90 -2.29
CA GLU A 373 14.98 -2.65 -0.87
C GLU A 373 14.29 -3.66 0.05
N ALA A 374 13.26 -4.39 -0.42
CA ALA A 374 12.48 -5.29 0.42
C ALA A 374 13.31 -6.49 0.94
N GLY A 375 13.13 -6.82 2.22
CA GLY A 375 13.80 -7.93 2.93
C GLY A 375 13.25 -9.31 2.55
N THR A 376 13.25 -9.63 1.26
CA THR A 376 12.82 -10.92 0.70
C THR A 376 13.73 -11.33 -0.46
N SER A 377 13.66 -12.58 -0.90
CA SER A 377 14.61 -13.09 -1.91
C SER A 377 14.32 -12.61 -3.33
N ASP A 378 15.36 -12.58 -4.16
CA ASP A 378 15.29 -12.33 -5.62
C ASP A 378 14.26 -13.23 -6.30
N ALA A 379 14.17 -14.49 -5.89
CA ALA A 379 13.19 -15.45 -6.41
C ALA A 379 11.74 -15.00 -6.10
N VAL A 380 11.49 -14.44 -4.91
CA VAL A 380 10.18 -13.87 -4.57
C VAL A 380 9.90 -12.60 -5.37
N ARG A 381 10.88 -11.71 -5.53
CA ARG A 381 10.73 -10.48 -6.33
C ARG A 381 10.45 -10.76 -7.80
N GLU A 382 11.14 -11.75 -8.37
CA GLU A 382 10.89 -12.24 -9.72
C GLU A 382 9.48 -12.85 -9.88
N MET A 383 9.02 -13.64 -8.91
CA MET A 383 7.66 -14.20 -8.91
C MET A 383 6.59 -13.12 -8.78
N LEU A 384 6.79 -12.13 -7.91
CA LEU A 384 5.87 -11.01 -7.73
C LEU A 384 5.76 -10.13 -8.98
N ALA A 385 6.87 -9.84 -9.66
CA ALA A 385 6.85 -9.05 -10.89
C ALA A 385 6.16 -9.72 -12.08
N LYS A 386 5.96 -11.05 -12.03
CA LYS A 386 5.24 -11.85 -13.04
C LYS A 386 3.78 -12.15 -12.66
N ALA A 387 3.33 -11.74 -11.47
CA ALA A 387 1.99 -12.05 -10.99
C ALA A 387 0.88 -11.25 -11.72
N SER A 388 -0.18 -11.94 -12.12
CA SER A 388 -1.40 -11.34 -12.67
C SER A 388 -2.39 -10.96 -11.56
N GLN A 389 -3.44 -10.20 -11.88
CA GLN A 389 -4.50 -9.87 -10.90
C GLN A 389 -5.15 -11.13 -10.29
N ALA A 390 -5.34 -12.17 -11.11
CA ALA A 390 -5.97 -13.42 -10.69
C ALA A 390 -5.01 -14.41 -9.99
N ASP A 391 -3.73 -14.06 -9.79
CA ASP A 391 -2.69 -14.97 -9.26
C ASP A 391 -2.53 -14.97 -7.74
N VAL A 392 -3.53 -14.42 -7.03
CA VAL A 392 -3.65 -14.46 -5.57
C VAL A 392 -4.80 -15.36 -5.11
N THR A 393 -4.78 -15.79 -3.85
CA THR A 393 -5.88 -16.55 -3.22
C THR A 393 -5.76 -16.54 -1.69
N MET A 394 -6.84 -16.92 -1.00
CA MET A 394 -6.84 -17.08 0.47
C MET A 394 -6.33 -18.47 0.88
N ALA A 395 -5.33 -18.52 1.77
CA ALA A 395 -4.77 -19.74 2.36
C ALA A 395 -4.86 -19.68 3.90
N PRO A 396 -4.93 -20.83 4.62
CA PRO A 396 -4.87 -20.85 6.08
C PRO A 396 -3.63 -20.13 6.63
N ALA A 397 -3.84 -19.33 7.68
CA ALA A 397 -2.79 -18.64 8.42
C ALA A 397 -2.04 -19.59 9.37
N ALA A 398 -0.83 -19.19 9.81
CA ALA A 398 -0.03 -19.98 10.76
C ALA A 398 -0.38 -19.65 12.23
N ASP A 399 -0.70 -18.38 12.47
CA ASP A 399 -1.41 -17.87 13.63
C ASP A 399 -2.92 -18.14 13.48
N MET A 400 -3.60 -18.44 14.60
CA MET A 400 -5.03 -18.75 14.61
C MET A 400 -5.49 -19.80 13.57
N PHE A 401 -4.58 -20.70 13.16
CA PHE A 401 -4.81 -21.79 12.22
C PHE A 401 -6.02 -22.65 12.65
N GLU A 402 -6.07 -22.95 13.95
CA GLU A 402 -7.11 -23.74 14.61
C GLU A 402 -8.50 -23.09 14.47
N MET A 403 -8.56 -21.76 14.39
CA MET A 403 -9.78 -20.97 14.22
C MET A 403 -10.17 -20.79 12.73
N GLY A 404 -9.36 -21.28 11.79
CA GLY A 404 -9.62 -21.16 10.35
C GLY A 404 -9.36 -19.77 9.76
N VAL A 405 -8.56 -18.94 10.44
CA VAL A 405 -8.09 -17.65 9.92
C VAL A 405 -7.29 -17.85 8.64
N LYS A 406 -7.37 -16.90 7.71
CA LYS A 406 -6.73 -16.97 6.39
C LYS A 406 -5.96 -15.70 6.08
N VAL A 407 -4.98 -15.86 5.19
CA VAL A 407 -4.16 -14.80 4.60
C VAL A 407 -4.24 -14.84 3.08
N GLN A 408 -4.21 -13.68 2.44
CA GLN A 408 -4.13 -13.55 0.99
C GLN A 408 -2.68 -13.69 0.52
N VAL A 409 -2.45 -14.68 -0.34
CA VAL A 409 -1.11 -15.10 -0.79
C VAL A 409 -1.05 -15.27 -2.29
N LEU A 410 0.16 -15.15 -2.84
CA LEU A 410 0.45 -15.55 -4.22
C LEU A 410 0.24 -17.07 -4.39
N LYS A 411 -0.44 -17.47 -5.46
CA LYS A 411 -0.55 -18.88 -5.90
C LYS A 411 0.22 -19.18 -7.21
N PHE A 412 0.72 -18.15 -7.90
CA PHE A 412 1.58 -18.34 -9.07
C PHE A 412 2.99 -18.79 -8.65
N GLY A 413 3.51 -19.83 -9.31
CA GLY A 413 4.87 -20.36 -9.09
C GLY A 413 5.12 -21.04 -7.73
N THR A 414 4.09 -21.22 -6.89
CA THR A 414 4.17 -21.89 -5.58
C THR A 414 2.93 -22.76 -5.34
N MET A 415 3.10 -23.90 -4.66
CA MET A 415 2.01 -24.79 -4.26
C MET A 415 1.53 -24.50 -2.82
N PHE A 416 2.08 -23.47 -2.16
CA PHE A 416 1.81 -23.17 -0.75
C PHE A 416 0.31 -23.11 -0.42
N ALA A 417 -0.49 -22.35 -1.19
CA ALA A 417 -1.91 -22.17 -0.89
C ALA A 417 -2.70 -23.50 -0.90
N MET A 418 -2.39 -24.39 -1.86
CA MET A 418 -2.96 -25.74 -1.93
C MET A 418 -2.49 -26.60 -0.75
N ARG A 419 -1.19 -26.57 -0.43
CA ARG A 419 -0.61 -27.32 0.70
C ARG A 419 -1.20 -26.86 2.04
N ALA A 420 -1.25 -25.56 2.29
CA ALA A 420 -1.83 -24.97 3.49
C ALA A 420 -3.31 -25.35 3.66
N ARG A 421 -4.10 -25.27 2.59
CA ARG A 421 -5.50 -25.76 2.59
C ARG A 421 -5.57 -27.25 2.94
N ARG A 422 -4.71 -28.08 2.34
CA ARG A 422 -4.69 -29.53 2.62
C ARG A 422 -4.37 -29.84 4.08
N LEU A 423 -3.45 -29.11 4.71
CA LEU A 423 -3.16 -29.24 6.15
C LEU A 423 -4.39 -28.88 7.00
N TYR A 424 -5.11 -27.81 6.65
CA TYR A 424 -6.32 -27.42 7.37
C TYR A 424 -7.48 -28.41 7.19
N ASP A 425 -7.68 -28.93 5.98
CA ASP A 425 -8.69 -29.96 5.70
C ASP A 425 -8.41 -31.24 6.51
N LEU A 426 -7.14 -31.67 6.59
CA LEU A 426 -6.70 -32.80 7.43
C LEU A 426 -6.88 -32.52 8.92
N TYR A 427 -6.51 -31.31 9.39
CA TYR A 427 -6.70 -30.89 10.78
C TYR A 427 -8.17 -30.94 11.21
N ARG A 428 -9.09 -30.54 10.32
CA ARG A 428 -10.52 -30.61 10.58
C ARG A 428 -11.09 -32.03 10.56
N GLN A 429 -10.51 -32.94 9.77
CA GLN A 429 -11.06 -34.28 9.54
C GLN A 429 -10.59 -35.33 10.56
N TYR A 430 -9.40 -35.17 11.13
CA TYR A 430 -8.73 -36.20 11.96
C TYR A 430 -8.42 -35.65 13.36
N GLU A 431 -8.45 -36.49 14.40
CA GLU A 431 -8.27 -36.02 15.79
C GLU A 431 -6.81 -35.97 16.23
N SER A 432 -5.91 -36.68 15.54
CA SER A 432 -4.47 -36.66 15.82
C SER A 432 -3.63 -37.02 14.59
N LEU A 433 -2.32 -36.74 14.66
CA LEU A 433 -1.33 -37.22 13.68
C LEU A 433 -1.37 -38.75 13.51
N ASP A 434 -1.64 -39.49 14.60
CA ASP A 434 -1.64 -40.95 14.62
C ASP A 434 -2.92 -41.53 13.97
N SER A 435 -4.01 -40.75 13.95
CA SER A 435 -5.27 -41.12 13.29
C SER A 435 -5.27 -40.87 11.77
N LEU A 436 -4.20 -40.31 11.20
CA LEU A 436 -4.07 -40.05 9.77
C LEU A 436 -3.94 -41.37 8.99
N PRO A 437 -4.74 -41.61 7.93
CA PRO A 437 -4.55 -42.75 7.04
C PRO A 437 -3.14 -42.75 6.45
N ALA A 438 -2.53 -43.94 6.33
CA ALA A 438 -1.14 -44.11 5.90
C ALA A 438 -0.81 -43.32 4.62
N ALA A 439 -1.69 -43.34 3.61
CA ALA A 439 -1.50 -42.58 2.36
C ALA A 439 -1.42 -41.05 2.57
N HIS A 440 -2.15 -40.49 3.54
CA HIS A 440 -2.06 -39.05 3.86
C HIS A 440 -0.79 -38.75 4.66
N ARG A 441 -0.45 -39.61 5.62
CA ARG A 441 0.79 -39.50 6.39
C ARG A 441 2.03 -39.53 5.48
N THR A 442 2.18 -40.54 4.63
CA THR A 442 3.32 -40.66 3.70
C THR A 442 3.41 -39.46 2.75
N ALA A 443 2.27 -38.92 2.29
CA ALA A 443 2.26 -37.72 1.46
C ALA A 443 2.74 -36.47 2.21
N LEU A 444 2.35 -36.29 3.49
CA LEU A 444 2.85 -35.19 4.32
C LEU A 444 4.37 -35.30 4.55
N GLU A 445 4.84 -36.49 4.93
CA GLU A 445 6.25 -36.76 5.22
C GLU A 445 7.13 -36.51 3.98
N ARG A 446 6.70 -36.98 2.81
CA ARG A 446 7.43 -36.81 1.54
C ARG A 446 7.32 -35.40 0.96
N ASP A 447 6.11 -34.87 0.81
CA ASP A 447 5.84 -33.72 -0.05
C ASP A 447 5.78 -32.37 0.69
N PHE A 448 5.64 -32.38 2.03
CA PHE A 448 5.46 -31.18 2.85
C PHE A 448 6.63 -31.02 3.82
N PHE A 449 6.80 -31.98 4.74
CA PHE A 449 7.80 -31.89 5.80
C PHE A 449 9.19 -32.26 5.31
N ARG A 450 9.32 -33.28 4.45
CA ARG A 450 10.58 -33.91 4.00
C ARG A 450 11.36 -34.58 5.13
N CYS A 451 10.62 -35.08 6.11
CA CYS A 451 11.06 -35.87 7.27
C CYS A 451 9.83 -36.64 7.82
N SER A 452 10.01 -37.53 8.79
CA SER A 452 8.87 -38.18 9.45
C SER A 452 8.07 -37.19 10.30
N LEU A 453 6.80 -37.49 10.58
CA LEU A 453 5.98 -36.62 11.43
C LEU A 453 6.50 -36.54 12.87
N GLU A 454 7.17 -37.58 13.38
CA GLU A 454 7.85 -37.56 14.67
C GLU A 454 9.04 -36.59 14.66
N GLN A 455 9.87 -36.61 13.60
CA GLN A 455 10.98 -35.67 13.44
C GLN A 455 10.47 -34.23 13.31
N ALA A 456 9.35 -34.01 12.61
CA ALA A 456 8.69 -32.71 12.54
C ALA A 456 8.16 -32.26 13.91
N TRP A 457 7.64 -33.19 14.72
CA TRP A 457 7.24 -32.92 16.10
C TRP A 457 8.43 -32.58 17.01
N ASP A 458 9.52 -33.37 16.98
CA ASP A 458 10.72 -33.10 17.79
C ASP A 458 11.33 -31.72 17.49
N GLN A 459 11.40 -31.34 16.20
CA GLN A 459 11.83 -29.99 15.79
C GLN A 459 10.88 -28.90 16.29
N THR A 460 9.58 -29.16 16.29
CA THR A 460 8.56 -28.23 16.78
C THR A 460 8.64 -28.08 18.31
N ARG A 461 8.85 -29.19 19.05
CA ARG A 461 9.09 -29.19 20.50
C ARG A 461 10.33 -28.36 20.85
N ALA A 462 11.46 -28.61 20.20
CA ALA A 462 12.71 -27.87 20.43
C ALA A 462 12.62 -26.36 20.12
N PHE A 463 11.68 -25.93 19.27
CA PHE A 463 11.36 -24.52 19.07
C PHE A 463 10.57 -23.93 20.25
N PHE A 464 9.53 -24.63 20.71
CA PHE A 464 8.70 -24.17 21.82
C PHE A 464 9.42 -24.27 23.18
N GLU A 465 10.36 -25.19 23.38
CA GLU A 465 11.19 -25.31 24.59
C GLU A 465 11.90 -23.99 24.96
N LYS A 466 12.19 -23.16 23.95
CA LYS A 466 12.88 -21.87 24.11
C LYS A 466 11.97 -20.64 24.06
N ARG A 467 10.71 -20.81 23.64
CA ARG A 467 9.78 -19.69 23.37
C ARG A 467 8.55 -19.71 24.26
N ASP A 468 7.88 -20.86 24.36
CA ASP A 468 6.72 -21.08 25.20
C ASP A 468 6.58 -22.59 25.50
N PRO A 469 7.19 -23.08 26.60
CA PRO A 469 7.08 -24.47 27.01
C PRO A 469 5.64 -24.93 27.32
N SER A 470 4.69 -24.02 27.57
CA SER A 470 3.31 -24.39 27.87
C SER A 470 2.61 -25.06 26.67
N GLN A 471 3.02 -24.71 25.44
CA GLN A 471 2.52 -25.36 24.22
C GLN A 471 2.87 -26.85 24.17
N ILE A 472 4.01 -27.25 24.76
CA ILE A 472 4.48 -28.64 24.79
C ILE A 472 3.61 -29.45 25.75
N ALA A 473 3.48 -28.97 26.99
CA ALA A 473 2.63 -29.61 28.00
C ALA A 473 1.17 -29.76 27.50
N ARG A 474 0.66 -28.74 26.79
CA ARG A 474 -0.65 -28.82 26.13
C ARG A 474 -0.67 -29.87 25.02
N ALA A 475 0.33 -29.93 24.14
CA ALA A 475 0.39 -30.89 23.04
C ALA A 475 0.58 -32.35 23.51
N GLU A 476 1.17 -32.57 24.67
CA GLU A 476 1.26 -33.88 25.31
C GLU A 476 -0.09 -34.35 25.87
N ALA A 477 -0.92 -33.42 26.36
CA ALA A 477 -2.28 -33.71 26.83
C ALA A 477 -3.35 -33.71 25.70
N ASP A 478 -3.12 -32.99 24.61
CA ASP A 478 -4.05 -32.76 23.50
C ASP A 478 -3.40 -33.15 22.15
N PRO A 479 -3.66 -34.37 21.64
CA PRO A 479 -3.15 -34.85 20.36
C PRO A 479 -3.59 -34.01 19.14
N LYS A 480 -4.71 -33.28 19.25
CA LYS A 480 -5.22 -32.35 18.23
C LYS A 480 -4.36 -31.09 18.21
N HIS A 481 -4.02 -30.55 19.38
CA HIS A 481 -3.07 -29.45 19.51
C HIS A 481 -1.67 -29.83 19.01
N ARG A 482 -1.18 -31.04 19.32
CA ARG A 482 0.08 -31.55 18.76
C ARG A 482 0.08 -31.55 17.22
N MET A 483 -1.03 -31.98 16.60
CA MET A 483 -1.20 -31.93 15.15
C MET A 483 -1.21 -30.48 14.63
N ALA A 484 -1.92 -29.58 15.31
CA ALA A 484 -1.94 -28.16 14.95
C ALA A 484 -0.53 -27.55 14.98
N LEU A 485 0.26 -27.78 16.03
CA LEU A 485 1.63 -27.25 16.14
C LEU A 485 2.54 -27.76 15.02
N VAL A 486 2.47 -29.05 14.65
CA VAL A 486 3.23 -29.60 13.53
C VAL A 486 2.80 -29.00 12.19
N PHE A 487 1.49 -28.82 11.95
CA PHE A 487 1.03 -28.21 10.70
C PHE A 487 1.38 -26.71 10.63
N ARG A 488 1.28 -26.00 11.76
CA ARG A 488 1.69 -24.59 11.91
C ARG A 488 3.19 -24.41 11.73
N SER A 489 4.03 -25.39 12.07
CA SER A 489 5.49 -25.31 11.84
C SER A 489 5.82 -25.28 10.34
N TYR A 490 5.15 -26.10 9.50
CA TYR A 490 5.25 -25.98 8.04
C TYR A 490 4.82 -24.58 7.56
N LEU A 491 3.67 -24.08 8.02
CA LEU A 491 3.14 -22.77 7.60
C LEU A 491 4.09 -21.61 7.98
N GLY A 492 4.62 -21.62 9.21
CA GLY A 492 5.58 -20.61 9.67
C GLY A 492 6.94 -20.69 8.95
N GLN A 493 7.40 -21.89 8.61
CA GLN A 493 8.65 -22.08 7.86
C GLN A 493 8.51 -21.69 6.37
N ALA A 494 7.32 -21.85 5.78
CA ALA A 494 7.03 -21.45 4.39
C ALA A 494 7.31 -19.96 4.10
N SER A 495 7.01 -19.06 5.04
CA SER A 495 7.38 -17.64 4.94
C SER A 495 8.89 -17.43 5.04
N LYS A 496 9.59 -18.17 5.91
CA LYS A 496 11.05 -18.04 6.08
C LYS A 496 11.81 -18.57 4.87
N TRP A 497 11.37 -19.69 4.28
CA TRP A 497 11.95 -20.23 3.04
C TRP A 497 11.84 -19.23 1.89
N ALA A 498 10.70 -18.55 1.76
CA ALA A 498 10.50 -17.51 0.74
C ALA A 498 11.46 -16.33 0.93
N ASN A 499 11.55 -15.79 2.15
CA ASN A 499 12.44 -14.67 2.46
C ASN A 499 13.93 -15.02 2.33
N ALA A 500 14.34 -16.20 2.76
CA ALA A 500 15.71 -16.69 2.62
C ALA A 500 16.07 -17.11 1.18
N GLY A 501 15.07 -17.34 0.31
CA GLY A 501 15.29 -17.80 -1.05
C GLY A 501 15.77 -19.26 -1.13
N GLU A 502 15.37 -20.11 -0.17
CA GLU A 502 15.76 -21.52 -0.08
C GLU A 502 15.38 -22.29 -1.37
N PRO A 503 16.34 -22.59 -2.27
CA PRO A 503 16.02 -23.05 -3.63
C PRO A 503 15.25 -24.37 -3.65
N THR A 504 15.54 -25.27 -2.71
CA THR A 504 14.86 -26.56 -2.61
C THR A 504 13.39 -26.43 -2.18
N ARG A 505 12.99 -25.28 -1.63
CA ARG A 505 11.66 -24.99 -1.07
C ARG A 505 10.82 -24.02 -1.91
N LYS A 506 11.22 -23.67 -3.14
CA LYS A 506 10.46 -22.72 -4.00
C LYS A 506 8.96 -23.06 -4.12
N ALA A 507 8.60 -24.33 -4.27
CA ALA A 507 7.21 -24.78 -4.34
C ALA A 507 6.43 -24.68 -3.01
N ASP A 508 7.12 -24.46 -1.89
CA ASP A 508 6.58 -24.30 -0.54
C ASP A 508 6.47 -22.81 -0.12
N TYR A 509 6.97 -21.86 -0.92
CA TYR A 509 7.05 -20.44 -0.54
C TYR A 509 5.68 -19.83 -0.24
N GLN A 510 5.52 -19.28 0.97
CA GLN A 510 4.43 -18.40 1.33
C GLN A 510 4.82 -16.96 1.02
N ILE A 511 4.07 -16.29 0.14
CA ILE A 511 4.31 -14.91 -0.27
C ILE A 511 3.00 -14.15 -0.09
N TRP A 512 2.95 -13.20 0.85
CA TRP A 512 1.77 -12.41 1.16
C TRP A 512 1.54 -11.33 0.08
N CYS A 513 0.52 -11.51 -0.75
CA CYS A 513 0.32 -10.68 -1.93
C CYS A 513 -1.17 -10.51 -2.22
N GLY A 514 -1.63 -9.26 -2.37
CA GLY A 514 -2.99 -8.93 -2.81
C GLY A 514 -3.05 -8.59 -4.31
N PRO A 515 -4.26 -8.38 -4.88
CA PRO A 515 -4.44 -8.12 -6.30
C PRO A 515 -3.81 -6.80 -6.80
N ALA A 516 -3.44 -5.90 -5.87
CA ALA A 516 -2.69 -4.68 -6.16
C ALA A 516 -1.38 -4.94 -6.91
N MET A 517 -0.70 -6.08 -6.67
CA MET A 517 0.51 -6.45 -7.42
C MET A 517 0.19 -6.73 -8.90
N GLY A 518 -0.87 -7.46 -9.18
CA GLY A 518 -1.28 -7.75 -10.57
C GLY A 518 -1.74 -6.50 -11.32
N ALA A 519 -2.43 -5.59 -10.64
CA ALA A 519 -2.80 -4.29 -11.18
C ALA A 519 -1.56 -3.42 -11.46
N PHE A 520 -0.57 -3.41 -10.56
CA PHE A 520 0.72 -2.76 -10.76
C PHE A 520 1.46 -3.33 -11.97
N ASN A 521 1.58 -4.66 -12.07
CA ASN A 521 2.30 -5.33 -13.15
C ASN A 521 1.66 -5.07 -14.52
N GLU A 522 0.33 -5.00 -14.60
CA GLU A 522 -0.36 -4.65 -15.85
C GLU A 522 -0.11 -3.19 -16.25
N TRP A 523 -0.13 -2.26 -15.28
CA TRP A 523 0.23 -0.86 -15.51
C TRP A 523 1.72 -0.66 -15.83
N ALA A 524 2.59 -1.52 -15.30
CA ALA A 524 4.04 -1.48 -15.49
C ALA A 524 4.55 -2.21 -16.75
N ARG A 525 3.67 -2.93 -17.46
CA ARG A 525 4.01 -3.75 -18.64
C ARG A 525 4.63 -2.91 -19.76
N GLY A 526 5.78 -3.33 -20.29
CA GLY A 526 6.52 -2.65 -21.36
C GLY A 526 7.31 -1.42 -20.91
N SER A 527 7.39 -1.14 -19.60
CA SER A 527 8.02 0.07 -19.05
C SER A 527 9.34 -0.22 -18.30
N CYS A 528 10.00 0.84 -17.84
CA CYS A 528 11.13 0.77 -16.91
C CYS A 528 10.83 -0.08 -15.66
N LEU A 529 9.60 -0.04 -15.12
CA LEU A 529 9.21 -0.74 -13.89
C LEU A 529 8.76 -2.19 -14.11
N GLU A 530 8.74 -2.71 -15.35
CA GLU A 530 8.36 -4.11 -15.61
C GLU A 530 9.30 -5.08 -14.86
N ARG A 531 10.61 -4.85 -14.96
CA ARG A 531 11.65 -5.67 -14.32
C ARG A 531 11.78 -5.32 -12.83
N TRP A 532 11.77 -6.31 -11.96
CA TRP A 532 11.86 -6.10 -10.51
C TRP A 532 13.16 -5.41 -10.08
N GLN A 533 14.26 -5.63 -10.82
CA GLN A 533 15.55 -4.99 -10.57
C GLN A 533 15.52 -3.46 -10.72
N ASN A 534 14.55 -2.92 -11.45
CA ASN A 534 14.36 -1.49 -11.64
C ASN A 534 13.33 -0.90 -10.64
N ARG A 535 12.66 -1.74 -9.84
CA ARG A 535 11.66 -1.31 -8.87
C ARG A 535 12.36 -0.89 -7.59
N THR A 536 12.70 0.40 -7.47
CA THR A 536 12.97 1.01 -6.16
C THR A 536 11.65 1.42 -5.51
N VAL A 537 11.56 1.35 -4.18
CA VAL A 537 10.34 1.74 -3.45
C VAL A 537 9.98 3.20 -3.71
N VAL A 538 10.99 4.06 -3.91
CA VAL A 538 10.82 5.48 -4.25
C VAL A 538 10.33 5.65 -5.70
N ALA A 539 10.88 4.93 -6.69
CA ALA A 539 10.40 5.00 -8.07
C ALA A 539 8.94 4.56 -8.19
N VAL A 540 8.55 3.50 -7.47
CA VAL A 540 7.16 3.05 -7.35
C VAL A 540 6.29 4.15 -6.74
N ALA A 541 6.64 4.64 -5.55
CA ALA A 541 5.84 5.64 -4.84
C ALA A 541 5.67 6.95 -5.64
N MET A 542 6.76 7.47 -6.21
CA MET A 542 6.74 8.72 -6.96
C MET A 542 5.95 8.61 -8.27
N ASN A 543 6.01 7.49 -8.99
CA ASN A 543 5.16 7.28 -10.16
C ASN A 543 3.67 7.17 -9.78
N LEU A 544 3.34 6.50 -8.67
CA LEU A 544 1.96 6.42 -8.18
C LEU A 544 1.43 7.82 -7.81
N MET A 545 2.23 8.64 -7.12
CA MET A 545 1.86 9.99 -6.69
C MET A 545 1.78 10.99 -7.86
N LEU A 546 2.78 11.03 -8.75
CA LEU A 546 2.74 11.88 -9.96
C LEU A 546 1.58 11.48 -10.88
N GLY A 547 1.43 10.19 -11.16
CA GLY A 547 0.34 9.71 -11.99
C GLY A 547 -1.04 9.97 -11.37
N ALA A 548 -1.18 9.92 -10.05
CA ALA A 548 -2.43 10.26 -9.37
C ALA A 548 -2.79 11.74 -9.58
N ALA A 549 -1.80 12.64 -9.45
CA ALA A 549 -1.97 14.06 -9.73
C ALA A 549 -2.37 14.32 -11.20
N VAL A 550 -1.64 13.73 -12.16
CA VAL A 550 -1.94 13.87 -13.60
C VAL A 550 -3.34 13.36 -13.95
N LEU A 551 -3.71 12.16 -13.48
CA LEU A 551 -5.05 11.58 -13.73
C LEU A 551 -6.17 12.39 -13.08
N THR A 552 -5.92 13.00 -11.91
CA THR A 552 -6.88 13.90 -11.24
C THR A 552 -7.14 15.14 -12.10
N ARG A 553 -6.08 15.77 -12.63
CA ARG A 553 -6.19 16.93 -13.54
C ARG A 553 -6.89 16.58 -14.86
N VAL A 554 -6.56 15.42 -15.44
CA VAL A 554 -7.26 14.89 -16.63
C VAL A 554 -8.76 14.73 -16.35
N ASN A 555 -9.14 14.25 -15.17
CA ASN A 555 -10.55 14.09 -14.78
C ASN A 555 -11.23 15.45 -14.52
N TRP A 556 -10.55 16.46 -13.97
CA TRP A 556 -11.08 17.83 -13.89
C TRP A 556 -11.37 18.44 -15.27
N LEU A 557 -10.50 18.20 -16.26
CA LEU A 557 -10.74 18.65 -17.64
C LEU A 557 -11.93 17.90 -18.28
N ARG A 558 -12.01 16.58 -18.11
CA ARG A 558 -13.17 15.78 -18.57
C ARG A 558 -14.49 16.26 -17.95
N ALA A 559 -14.50 16.57 -16.65
CA ALA A 559 -15.68 17.10 -15.95
C ALA A 559 -16.14 18.47 -16.47
N GLN A 560 -15.29 19.20 -17.20
CA GLN A 560 -15.63 20.47 -17.86
C GLN A 560 -16.05 20.30 -19.33
N GLY A 561 -16.03 19.07 -19.87
CA GLY A 561 -16.41 18.75 -21.25
C GLY A 561 -15.24 18.53 -22.21
N VAL A 562 -14.01 18.40 -21.74
CA VAL A 562 -12.83 18.19 -22.62
C VAL A 562 -12.68 16.71 -23.03
N GLU A 563 -12.79 16.44 -24.34
CA GLU A 563 -12.59 15.11 -24.92
C GLU A 563 -11.09 14.75 -25.12
N ILE A 564 -10.40 14.47 -24.00
CA ILE A 564 -9.01 13.97 -24.03
C ILE A 564 -9.01 12.49 -24.49
N ALA A 565 -8.29 12.21 -25.60
CA ALA A 565 -8.19 10.85 -26.14
C ALA A 565 -7.69 9.83 -25.10
N PRO A 566 -8.22 8.57 -25.09
CA PRO A 566 -7.93 7.60 -24.03
C PRO A 566 -6.48 7.17 -23.89
N ASP A 567 -5.62 7.41 -24.89
CA ASP A 567 -4.19 7.15 -24.83
C ASP A 567 -3.43 8.36 -24.22
N LEU A 568 -3.77 9.60 -24.59
CA LEU A 568 -3.16 10.82 -24.03
C LEU A 568 -3.51 11.02 -22.55
N GLY A 569 -4.71 10.59 -22.15
CA GLY A 569 -5.19 10.66 -20.77
C GLY A 569 -4.69 9.55 -19.85
N ARG A 570 -3.66 8.77 -20.24
CA ARG A 570 -3.01 7.75 -19.41
C ARG A 570 -1.72 8.28 -18.81
N PHE A 571 -1.40 7.80 -17.61
CA PHE A 571 -0.06 7.95 -17.03
C PHE A 571 0.68 6.62 -17.16
N GLU A 572 1.80 6.64 -17.87
CA GLU A 572 2.71 5.51 -18.07
C GLU A 572 3.89 5.64 -17.08
N PRO A 573 4.47 4.53 -16.58
CA PRO A 573 5.63 4.59 -15.70
C PRO A 573 6.83 5.28 -16.35
N MET A 574 7.58 6.03 -15.55
CA MET A 574 8.76 6.80 -15.95
C MET A 574 9.94 6.49 -15.01
N GLU A 575 11.16 6.70 -15.49
CA GLU A 575 12.34 6.59 -14.63
C GLU A 575 12.27 7.64 -13.50
N LEU A 576 12.83 7.32 -12.34
CA LEU A 576 12.74 8.22 -11.18
C LEU A 576 13.39 9.59 -11.45
N ALA A 577 14.44 9.64 -12.28
CA ALA A 577 15.07 10.88 -12.72
C ALA A 577 14.12 11.76 -13.55
N ASP A 578 13.34 11.18 -14.46
CA ASP A 578 12.36 11.92 -15.27
C ASP A 578 11.21 12.44 -14.40
N VAL A 579 10.77 11.64 -13.43
CA VAL A 579 9.76 12.05 -12.44
C VAL A 579 10.30 13.23 -11.62
N GLN A 580 11.55 13.17 -11.15
CA GLN A 580 12.17 14.28 -10.41
C GLN A 580 12.34 15.54 -11.28
N GLY A 581 12.68 15.39 -12.57
CA GLY A 581 12.72 16.50 -13.53
C GLY A 581 11.37 17.22 -13.66
N ILE A 582 10.28 16.47 -13.84
CA ILE A 582 8.91 17.00 -13.92
C ILE A 582 8.48 17.77 -12.66
N LEU A 583 9.00 17.40 -11.49
CA LEU A 583 8.67 18.05 -10.22
C LEU A 583 9.56 19.26 -9.91
N ALA A 584 10.69 19.40 -10.60
CA ALA A 584 11.60 20.54 -10.51
C ALA A 584 11.31 21.66 -11.53
N GLU A 585 10.54 21.36 -12.60
CA GLU A 585 9.99 22.33 -13.58
C GLU A 585 8.75 23.09 -13.06
#